data_AF-A0A6P7TAQ3-F1
#
_entry.id   AF-A0A6P7TAQ3-F1
#
_cell.length_a   1.000
_cell.length_b   1.000
_cell.length_c   1.000
_cell.angle_alpha   90.00
_cell.angle_beta   90.00
_cell.angle_gamma   90.00
#
_symmetry.space_group_name_H-M   'P 1'
#
loop_
_entity.id
_entity.type
_entity.pdbx_description
1 polymer ?
#
loop_
_entity_poly.entity_id
_entity_poly.type
_entity_poly.pdbx_seq_one_letter_code
_entity_poly.pdbx_strand_id
1 'polypeptide(L)'
;MKHSAIVFVLLYCTWGISPIKGIPPTPMVDLEAIESQLDLGTTAAPFDDEDIQGCETEDGFVPIGKTVSKEPCKQCTCTANGDMKCNTTVCPKLNCVDFEDVEDECCPICPNGENCYTPKNVILKAGEVITESDLQCKCKFSEDNLEEPTAHCTEKIEAAAAPPDDI
;
A
#
# COMPACT_ATOMS: atom_id res chain seq x y z
N MET A 1 -3.26 47.94 -10.85
CA MET A 1 -3.92 46.88 -10.06
C MET A 1 -2.90 46.32 -9.07
N LYS A 2 -2.95 46.73 -7.79
CA LYS A 2 -2.16 46.17 -6.66
C LYS A 2 -2.42 46.98 -5.38
N HIS A 3 -3.64 46.93 -4.84
CA HIS A 3 -3.96 47.49 -3.51
C HIS A 3 -5.12 46.69 -2.91
N SER A 4 -4.88 45.46 -2.46
CA SER A 4 -5.84 44.73 -1.62
C SER A 4 -5.16 43.52 -0.97
N ALA A 5 -4.47 43.76 0.16
CA ALA A 5 -3.94 42.70 1.03
C ALA A 5 -3.55 43.22 2.43
N ILE A 6 -3.35 44.52 2.60
CA ILE A 6 -2.74 45.08 3.83
C ILE A 6 -3.74 45.31 4.97
N VAL A 7 -5.06 45.28 4.72
CA VAL A 7 -6.06 45.69 5.73
C VAL A 7 -6.53 44.55 6.65
N PHE A 8 -6.35 43.27 6.28
CA PHE A 8 -6.86 42.15 7.10
C PHE A 8 -5.94 41.71 8.25
N VAL A 9 -4.68 42.13 8.29
CA VAL A 9 -3.72 41.70 9.33
C VAL A 9 -3.87 42.51 10.64
N LEU A 10 -4.50 43.69 10.60
CA LEU A 10 -4.58 44.57 11.77
C LEU A 10 -5.75 44.29 12.74
N LEU A 11 -6.63 43.33 12.43
CA LEU A 11 -7.81 43.02 13.27
C LEU A 11 -7.62 41.82 14.22
N TYR A 12 -6.49 41.12 14.16
CA TYR A 12 -6.23 39.95 15.02
C TYR A 12 -5.32 40.21 16.24
N CYS A 13 -4.85 41.44 16.45
CA CYS A 13 -3.92 41.73 17.57
C CYS A 13 -4.58 42.22 18.87
N THR A 14 -5.91 42.28 18.98
CA THR A 14 -6.58 42.83 20.18
C THR A 14 -7.18 41.79 21.13
N TRP A 15 -6.90 40.50 20.94
CA TRP A 15 -7.37 39.45 21.85
C TRP A 15 -6.19 38.79 22.60
N GLY A 16 -5.89 39.35 23.77
CA GLY A 16 -5.51 38.59 24.96
C GLY A 16 -4.13 37.93 25.00
N ILE A 17 -3.06 38.71 25.23
CA ILE A 17 -1.84 38.19 25.84
C ILE A 17 -1.90 38.53 27.33
N SER A 18 -2.32 37.57 28.14
CA SER A 18 -2.23 37.66 29.60
C SER A 18 -0.75 37.75 30.02
N PRO A 19 -0.38 38.62 30.99
CA PRO A 19 0.98 38.65 31.52
C PRO A 19 1.22 37.44 32.44
N ILE A 20 2.08 36.52 32.01
CA ILE A 20 2.59 35.44 32.86
C ILE A 20 3.49 36.08 33.91
N LYS A 21 2.96 36.21 35.12
CA LYS A 21 3.63 36.74 36.30
C LYS A 21 4.39 35.59 36.96
N GLY A 22 5.72 35.70 37.04
CA GLY A 22 6.52 34.92 37.99
C GLY A 22 7.35 33.76 37.44
N ILE A 23 8.26 34.04 36.49
CA ILE A 23 9.39 33.14 36.26
C ILE A 23 10.52 33.58 37.21
N PRO A 24 10.97 32.74 38.16
CA PRO A 24 12.15 33.03 38.97
C PRO A 24 13.41 33.03 38.10
N PRO A 25 14.43 33.84 38.42
CA PRO A 25 15.68 33.82 37.68
C PRO A 25 16.32 32.44 37.78
N THR A 26 16.57 31.80 36.64
CA THR A 26 17.42 30.61 36.55
C THR A 26 18.79 30.97 37.11
N PRO A 27 19.40 30.13 37.97
CA PRO A 27 20.78 30.35 38.37
C PRO A 27 21.65 30.35 37.12
N MET A 28 22.45 31.40 36.96
CA MET A 28 23.51 31.46 35.96
C MET A 28 24.43 30.27 36.23
N VAL A 29 24.44 29.29 35.31
CA VAL A 29 25.42 28.22 35.33
C VAL A 29 26.73 28.86 34.92
N ASP A 30 27.70 28.84 35.84
CA ASP A 30 29.05 29.34 35.62
C ASP A 30 29.71 28.49 34.52
N LEU A 31 29.88 29.06 33.32
CA LEU A 31 30.35 28.35 32.14
C LEU A 31 31.83 27.92 32.28
N GLU A 32 32.57 28.48 33.24
CA GLU A 32 33.97 28.11 33.52
C GLU A 32 34.10 26.82 34.37
N ALA A 33 33.01 26.28 34.91
CA ALA A 33 33.01 25.02 35.68
C ALA A 33 32.81 23.75 34.81
N ILE A 34 32.61 23.91 33.49
CA ILE A 34 32.33 22.80 32.56
C ILE A 34 33.59 22.39 31.76
N GLU A 35 34.64 23.22 31.74
CA GLU A 35 35.87 22.94 30.97
C GLU A 35 36.93 22.12 31.73
N SER A 36 36.70 21.75 32.99
CA SER A 36 37.69 20.95 33.77
C SER A 36 37.42 19.43 33.79
N GLN A 37 36.50 18.92 32.95
CA GLN A 37 36.20 17.48 32.81
C GLN A 37 36.52 16.95 31.41
N LEU A 38 37.22 17.73 30.57
CA LEU A 38 37.76 17.25 29.30
C LEU A 38 39.13 16.55 29.51
N ASP A 39 39.19 15.65 30.49
CA ASP A 39 40.35 14.78 30.73
C ASP A 39 39.88 13.44 31.31
N LEU A 40 38.95 12.78 30.61
CA LEU A 40 38.88 11.32 30.63
C LEU A 40 38.99 10.88 29.19
N GLY A 41 40.14 10.28 28.87
CA GLY A 41 40.54 9.89 27.53
C GLY A 41 39.39 9.28 26.76
N THR A 42 39.20 9.79 25.55
CA THR A 42 38.71 9.00 24.44
C THR A 42 39.68 7.83 24.28
N THR A 43 39.50 6.79 25.09
CA THR A 43 39.51 5.46 24.51
C THR A 43 38.33 5.53 23.54
N ALA A 44 38.62 5.94 22.30
CA ALA A 44 37.95 5.29 21.20
C ALA A 44 38.21 3.83 21.53
N ALA A 45 37.20 3.16 22.10
CA ALA A 45 37.11 1.75 21.85
C ALA A 45 37.35 1.68 20.34
N PRO A 46 38.29 0.84 19.85
CA PRO A 46 38.10 0.40 18.50
C PRO A 46 36.66 -0.12 18.53
N PHE A 47 35.74 0.60 17.89
CA PHE A 47 34.78 -0.12 17.10
C PHE A 47 35.71 -0.84 16.14
N ASP A 48 36.18 -2.01 16.56
CA ASP A 48 36.70 -2.97 15.64
C ASP A 48 35.61 -2.97 14.57
N ASP A 49 35.98 -2.60 13.34
CA ASP A 49 35.25 -3.01 12.15
C ASP A 49 35.20 -4.53 12.23
N GLU A 50 34.37 -5.08 13.13
CA GLU A 50 33.97 -6.47 13.15
C GLU A 50 33.17 -6.57 11.87
N ASP A 51 33.88 -7.02 10.82
CA ASP A 51 33.38 -7.34 9.48
C ASP A 51 31.88 -7.56 9.53
N ILE A 52 31.11 -6.51 9.23
CA ILE A 52 29.67 -6.67 9.11
C ILE A 52 29.53 -7.58 7.91
N GLN A 53 29.31 -8.86 8.17
CA GLN A 53 29.16 -9.85 7.12
C GLN A 53 27.82 -9.61 6.45
N GLY A 54 27.83 -9.64 5.11
CA GLY A 54 26.67 -9.31 4.32
C GLY A 54 26.89 -9.60 2.85
N CYS A 55 25.93 -9.16 2.06
CA CYS A 55 25.87 -9.34 0.64
C CYS A 55 26.09 -7.99 -0.02
N GLU A 56 27.10 -7.88 -0.87
CA GLU A 56 27.26 -6.74 -1.76
C GLU A 56 26.33 -6.91 -2.97
N THR A 57 25.53 -5.89 -3.23
CA THR A 57 24.62 -5.83 -4.39
C THR A 57 24.87 -4.55 -5.18
N GLU A 58 24.28 -4.45 -6.37
CA GLU A 58 24.29 -3.23 -7.17
C GLU A 58 23.70 -2.02 -6.41
N ASP A 59 22.73 -2.27 -5.52
CA ASP A 59 22.03 -1.27 -4.71
C ASP A 59 22.77 -0.96 -3.38
N GLY A 60 23.96 -1.53 -3.19
CA GLY A 60 24.77 -1.38 -1.98
C GLY A 60 24.83 -2.64 -1.11
N PHE A 61 25.17 -2.43 0.16
CA PHE A 61 25.44 -3.50 1.11
C PHE A 61 24.19 -3.93 1.89
N VAL A 62 23.94 -5.25 1.95
CA VAL A 62 22.82 -5.85 2.66
C VAL A 62 23.35 -6.74 3.79
N PRO A 63 23.08 -6.44 5.08
CA PRO A 63 23.54 -7.28 6.19
C PRO A 63 22.98 -8.71 6.13
N ILE A 64 23.74 -9.70 6.61
CA ILE A 64 23.24 -11.08 6.77
C ILE A 64 21.91 -11.08 7.53
N GLY A 65 20.96 -11.89 7.06
CA GLY A 65 19.62 -12.03 7.62
C GLY A 65 18.65 -10.94 7.18
N LYS A 66 19.11 -9.86 6.52
CA LYS A 66 18.23 -8.81 6.03
C LYS A 66 17.55 -9.22 4.72
N THR A 67 16.24 -8.98 4.65
CA THR A 67 15.43 -9.06 3.42
C THR A 67 15.24 -7.68 2.83
N VAL A 68 15.43 -7.58 1.51
CA VAL A 68 15.19 -6.39 0.70
C VAL A 68 14.25 -6.73 -0.44
N SER A 69 13.42 -5.77 -0.83
CA SER A 69 12.59 -5.86 -2.03
C SER A 69 13.40 -5.30 -3.20
N LYS A 70 13.65 -6.11 -4.24
CA LYS A 70 14.31 -5.62 -5.46
C LYS A 70 13.29 -5.12 -6.48
N GLU A 71 12.16 -5.81 -6.56
CA GLU A 71 11.00 -5.49 -7.39
C GLU A 71 9.77 -5.80 -6.53
N PRO A 72 8.57 -5.25 -6.82
CA PRO A 72 7.38 -5.47 -5.99
C PRO A 72 7.11 -6.95 -5.67
N CYS A 73 7.33 -7.85 -6.63
CA CYS A 73 7.16 -9.29 -6.46
C CYS A 73 8.42 -10.06 -6.04
N LYS A 74 9.58 -9.42 -5.89
CA LYS A 74 10.86 -10.11 -5.71
C LYS A 74 11.52 -9.68 -4.41
N GLN A 75 11.43 -10.56 -3.42
CA GLN A 75 12.09 -10.39 -2.13
C GLN A 75 13.36 -11.22 -2.08
N CYS A 76 14.45 -10.60 -1.67
CA CYS A 76 15.75 -11.25 -1.57
C CYS A 76 16.30 -11.11 -0.15
N THR A 77 16.75 -12.23 0.42
CA THR A 77 17.35 -12.27 1.76
C THR A 77 18.84 -12.57 1.64
N CYS A 78 19.68 -11.78 2.30
CA CYS A 78 21.09 -12.09 2.44
C CYS A 78 21.27 -13.24 3.43
N THR A 79 21.83 -14.37 2.97
CA THR A 79 21.99 -15.56 3.80
C THR A 79 23.30 -15.53 4.59
N ALA A 80 23.41 -16.38 5.60
CA ALA A 80 24.63 -16.53 6.41
C ALA A 80 25.89 -16.90 5.60
N ASN A 81 25.71 -17.39 4.36
CA ASN A 81 26.81 -17.72 3.45
C ASN A 81 27.32 -16.50 2.65
N GLY A 82 26.72 -15.31 2.82
CA GLY A 82 27.05 -14.12 2.03
C GLY A 82 26.38 -14.08 0.65
N ASP A 83 25.43 -14.98 0.37
CA ASP A 83 24.69 -15.02 -0.89
C ASP A 83 23.26 -14.47 -0.73
N MET A 84 22.78 -13.75 -1.74
CA MET A 84 21.37 -13.36 -1.85
C MET A 84 20.51 -14.55 -2.30
N LYS A 85 19.48 -14.88 -1.53
CA LYS A 85 18.42 -15.82 -1.93
C LYS A 85 17.14 -15.07 -2.20
N CYS A 86 16.70 -15.07 -3.45
CA CYS A 86 15.48 -14.41 -3.88
C CYS A 86 14.32 -15.38 -4.02
N ASN A 87 13.13 -14.92 -3.63
CA ASN A 87 11.86 -15.55 -3.93
C ASN A 87 11.01 -14.59 -4.76
N THR A 88 10.43 -15.11 -5.83
CA THR A 88 9.52 -14.37 -6.70
C THR A 88 8.10 -14.82 -6.42
N THR A 89 7.26 -13.88 -6.02
CA THR A 89 5.83 -14.11 -5.81
C THR A 89 5.12 -14.20 -7.16
N VAL A 90 4.28 -15.21 -7.32
CA VAL A 90 3.39 -15.35 -8.47
C VAL A 90 2.00 -14.89 -8.04
N CYS A 91 1.42 -13.96 -8.80
CA CYS A 91 0.10 -13.43 -8.49
C CYS A 91 -1.01 -14.42 -8.83
N PRO A 92 -2.08 -14.46 -8.00
CA PRO A 92 -3.26 -15.24 -8.35
C PRO A 92 -3.93 -14.63 -9.58
N LYS A 93 -4.63 -15.46 -10.35
CA LYS A 93 -5.54 -14.93 -11.36
C LYS A 93 -6.69 -14.20 -10.69
N LEU A 94 -7.10 -13.10 -11.30
CA LEU A 94 -8.21 -12.28 -10.84
C LEU A 94 -9.52 -12.66 -11.53
N ASN A 95 -10.61 -12.61 -10.77
CA ASN A 95 -11.99 -12.78 -11.25
C ASN A 95 -12.64 -11.41 -11.59
N CYS A 96 -11.87 -10.50 -12.18
CA CYS A 96 -12.35 -9.19 -12.61
C CYS A 96 -11.68 -8.80 -13.94
N VAL A 97 -12.35 -7.97 -14.71
CA VAL A 97 -11.84 -7.50 -16.01
C VAL A 97 -11.35 -6.05 -15.98
N ASP A 98 -11.52 -5.38 -14.84
CA ASP A 98 -11.13 -3.99 -14.56
C ASP A 98 -10.02 -3.91 -13.50
N PHE A 99 -9.11 -4.88 -13.51
CA PHE A 99 -8.00 -4.87 -12.59
C PHE A 99 -7.07 -3.68 -12.82
N GLU A 100 -6.41 -3.24 -11.76
CA GLU A 100 -5.46 -2.14 -11.78
C GLU A 100 -4.12 -2.58 -11.19
N ASP A 101 -3.03 -2.26 -11.89
CA ASP A 101 -1.67 -2.38 -11.36
C ASP A 101 -1.41 -1.19 -10.43
N VAL A 102 -1.00 -1.48 -9.20
CA VAL A 102 -0.70 -0.47 -8.18
C VAL A 102 0.82 -0.36 -8.01
N GLU A 103 1.33 0.86 -7.99
CA GLU A 103 2.76 1.11 -7.78
C GLU A 103 3.21 0.51 -6.43
N ASP A 104 4.41 -0.08 -6.42
CA ASP A 104 5.02 -0.80 -5.30
C ASP A 104 4.30 -2.06 -4.79
N GLU A 105 3.12 -2.40 -5.32
CA GLU A 105 2.42 -3.63 -5.02
C GLU A 105 2.81 -4.75 -6.01
N CYS A 106 2.98 -5.97 -5.49
CA CYS A 106 3.32 -7.10 -6.35
C CYS A 106 2.18 -7.45 -7.32
N CYS A 107 0.95 -7.49 -6.82
CA CYS A 107 -0.18 -8.04 -7.55
C CYS A 107 -1.23 -6.98 -7.88
N PRO A 108 -1.88 -7.10 -9.05
CA PRO A 108 -2.98 -6.23 -9.41
C PRO A 108 -4.16 -6.42 -8.46
N ILE A 109 -5.01 -5.41 -8.38
CA ILE A 109 -6.21 -5.39 -7.56
C ILE A 109 -7.48 -5.32 -8.41
N CYS A 110 -8.60 -5.80 -7.88
CA CYS A 110 -9.94 -5.60 -8.46
C CYS A 110 -10.67 -4.48 -7.68
N PRO A 111 -10.60 -3.21 -8.10
CA PRO A 111 -11.13 -2.09 -7.33
C PRO A 111 -12.65 -2.19 -7.11
N ASN A 112 -13.39 -2.80 -8.05
CA ASN A 112 -14.83 -2.98 -7.98
C ASN A 112 -15.28 -4.39 -7.55
N GLY A 113 -14.34 -5.22 -7.08
CA GLY A 113 -14.58 -6.63 -6.78
C GLY A 113 -14.71 -7.48 -8.04
N GLU A 114 -15.21 -8.70 -7.88
CA GLU A 114 -15.36 -9.64 -9.00
C GLU A 114 -16.37 -9.14 -10.04
N ASN A 115 -16.02 -9.26 -11.32
CA ASN A 115 -16.87 -8.83 -12.43
C ASN A 115 -16.43 -9.50 -13.75
N CYS A 116 -17.25 -9.34 -14.78
CA CYS A 116 -17.02 -9.98 -16.06
C CYS A 116 -17.55 -9.14 -17.23
N TYR A 117 -17.05 -9.40 -18.44
CA TYR A 117 -17.64 -8.81 -19.64
C TYR A 117 -18.90 -9.55 -20.09
N THR A 118 -19.94 -8.81 -20.42
CA THR A 118 -21.07 -9.31 -21.19
C THR A 118 -20.68 -9.51 -22.67
N PRO A 119 -21.48 -10.23 -23.48
CA PRO A 119 -21.24 -10.33 -24.93
C PRO A 119 -21.25 -8.97 -25.65
N LYS A 120 -21.78 -7.92 -25.03
CA LYS A 120 -21.78 -6.54 -25.53
C LYS A 120 -20.64 -5.69 -24.96
N ASN A 121 -19.65 -6.30 -24.32
CA ASN A 121 -18.49 -5.64 -23.74
C ASN A 121 -18.84 -4.62 -22.64
N VAL A 122 -19.89 -4.90 -21.87
CA VAL A 122 -20.28 -4.14 -20.67
C VAL A 122 -19.83 -4.92 -19.44
N ILE A 123 -19.32 -4.23 -18.42
CA ILE A 123 -18.90 -4.87 -17.17
C ILE A 123 -20.15 -5.16 -16.32
N LEU A 124 -20.32 -6.43 -15.93
CA LEU A 124 -21.36 -6.93 -15.04
C LEU A 124 -20.71 -7.35 -13.72
N LYS A 125 -21.22 -6.90 -12.57
CA LYS A 125 -20.67 -7.30 -11.27
C LYS A 125 -21.04 -8.75 -10.95
N ALA A 126 -20.19 -9.42 -10.18
CA ALA A 126 -20.50 -10.76 -9.69
C ALA A 126 -21.81 -10.77 -8.90
N GLY A 127 -22.65 -11.77 -9.17
CA GLY A 127 -23.99 -11.91 -8.55
C GLY A 127 -25.08 -11.04 -9.18
N GLU A 128 -24.75 -10.04 -10.01
CA GLU A 128 -25.74 -9.33 -10.80
C GLU A 128 -26.23 -10.17 -11.97
N VAL A 129 -27.47 -9.91 -12.38
CA VAL A 129 -28.13 -10.61 -13.46
C VAL A 129 -28.80 -9.57 -14.36
N ILE A 130 -28.39 -9.53 -15.62
CA ILE A 130 -29.04 -8.69 -16.63
C ILE A 130 -29.95 -9.56 -17.50
N THR A 131 -31.04 -8.98 -17.96
CA THR A 131 -31.92 -9.61 -18.95
C THR A 131 -31.92 -8.76 -20.21
N GLU A 132 -31.38 -9.30 -21.30
CA GLU A 132 -31.36 -8.65 -22.61
C GLU A 132 -31.94 -9.59 -23.65
N SER A 133 -32.94 -9.15 -24.40
CA SER A 133 -33.54 -9.95 -25.49
C SER A 133 -33.92 -11.37 -25.04
N ASP A 134 -34.58 -11.50 -23.88
CA ASP A 134 -34.98 -12.77 -23.24
C ASP A 134 -33.83 -13.69 -22.79
N LEU A 135 -32.58 -13.22 -22.87
CA LEU A 135 -31.41 -13.89 -22.32
C LEU A 135 -31.09 -13.33 -20.93
N GLN A 136 -30.97 -14.22 -19.96
CA GLN A 136 -30.46 -13.93 -18.63
C GLN A 136 -28.94 -14.18 -18.60
N CYS A 137 -28.16 -13.14 -18.35
CA CYS A 137 -26.71 -13.23 -18.27
C CYS A 137 -26.23 -13.09 -16.82
N LYS A 138 -25.26 -13.92 -16.43
CA LYS A 138 -24.57 -13.85 -15.14
C LYS A 138 -23.08 -14.17 -15.30
N CYS A 139 -22.23 -13.60 -14.46
CA CYS A 139 -20.81 -13.95 -14.47
C CYS A 139 -20.59 -15.44 -14.15
N LYS A 140 -19.67 -16.05 -14.88
CA LYS A 140 -19.18 -17.40 -14.61
C LYS A 140 -17.66 -17.34 -14.55
N PHE A 141 -17.09 -17.70 -13.39
CA PHE A 141 -15.65 -17.74 -13.17
C PHE A 141 -15.18 -19.20 -13.32
N SER A 142 -14.12 -19.43 -14.08
CA SER A 142 -13.56 -20.78 -14.27
C SER A 142 -12.75 -21.20 -13.04
N GLU A 143 -12.98 -22.40 -12.52
CA GLU A 143 -12.19 -22.94 -11.40
C GLU A 143 -10.71 -23.11 -11.76
N ASP A 144 -10.44 -23.47 -13.01
CA ASP A 144 -9.07 -23.67 -13.52
C ASP A 144 -8.35 -22.37 -13.87
N ASN A 145 -9.02 -21.22 -13.76
CA ASN A 145 -8.42 -19.91 -14.04
C ASN A 145 -7.77 -19.80 -15.45
N LEU A 146 -8.19 -20.61 -16.42
CA LEU A 146 -7.62 -20.57 -17.78
C LEU A 146 -8.31 -19.55 -18.69
N GLU A 147 -9.56 -19.18 -18.38
CA GLU A 147 -10.39 -18.32 -19.23
C GLU A 147 -10.59 -16.94 -18.60
N GLU A 148 -10.71 -15.91 -19.43
CA GLU A 148 -11.04 -14.57 -18.95
C GLU A 148 -12.48 -14.52 -18.40
N PRO A 149 -12.76 -13.72 -17.35
CA PRO A 149 -14.10 -13.63 -16.78
C PRO A 149 -15.13 -13.11 -17.79
N THR A 150 -16.08 -13.96 -18.17
CA THR A 150 -17.15 -13.62 -19.12
C THR A 150 -18.52 -13.99 -18.56
N ALA A 151 -19.55 -13.22 -18.95
CA ALA A 151 -20.92 -13.52 -18.61
C ALA A 151 -21.44 -14.66 -19.49
N HIS A 152 -22.06 -15.66 -18.85
CA HIS A 152 -22.78 -16.70 -19.54
C HIS A 152 -24.26 -16.31 -19.63
N CYS A 153 -24.79 -16.26 -20.85
CA CYS A 153 -26.17 -15.87 -21.14
C CYS A 153 -27.00 -17.08 -21.55
N THR A 154 -28.12 -17.29 -20.89
CA THR A 154 -29.06 -18.39 -21.17
C THR A 154 -30.47 -17.84 -21.36
N GLU A 155 -31.29 -18.47 -22.20
CA GLU A 155 -32.70 -18.09 -22.32
C GLU A 155 -33.39 -18.16 -20.95
N LYS A 156 -34.23 -17.16 -20.68
CA LYS A 156 -35.08 -17.16 -19.51
C LYS A 156 -36.11 -18.27 -19.69
N ILE A 157 -35.84 -19.44 -19.12
CA ILE A 157 -36.85 -20.50 -19.02
C ILE A 157 -37.89 -19.96 -18.03
N GLU A 158 -38.98 -19.37 -18.54
CA GLU A 158 -40.20 -19.26 -17.75
C GLU A 158 -40.49 -20.68 -17.28
N ALA A 159 -40.41 -20.89 -15.96
CA ALA A 159 -40.78 -22.16 -15.36
C ALA A 159 -42.19 -22.46 -15.86
N ALA A 160 -42.30 -23.39 -16.81
CA ALA A 160 -43.56 -23.81 -17.38
C ALA A 160 -44.43 -24.17 -16.18
N ALA A 161 -45.48 -23.38 -15.96
CA ALA A 161 -46.49 -23.69 -14.97
C ALA A 161 -46.92 -25.13 -15.27
N ALA A 162 -46.59 -26.05 -14.34
CA ALA A 162 -47.10 -27.40 -14.43
C ALA A 162 -48.63 -27.28 -14.55
N PRO A 163 -49.27 -27.87 -15.59
CA PRO A 163 -50.72 -27.87 -15.63
C PRO A 163 -51.22 -28.56 -14.35
N PRO A 164 -52.28 -28.05 -13.68
CA PRO A 164 -52.87 -28.78 -12.58
C PRO A 164 -53.32 -30.14 -13.09
N ASP A 165 -52.86 -31.21 -12.43
CA ASP A 165 -53.34 -32.57 -12.65
C ASP A 165 -54.86 -32.60 -12.42
N ASP A 166 -55.66 -32.66 -13.50
CA ASP A 166 -57.10 -32.92 -13.45
C ASP A 166 -57.33 -34.41 -13.12
N ILE A 167 -57.89 -34.68 -11.94
CA ILE A 167 -58.42 -35.99 -11.49
C ILE A 167 -59.94 -35.97 -11.62
#